data_AF-A0A1H8GJG2-F1
#
_entry.id   AF-A0A1H8GJG2-F1
#
_cell.length_a   1.000
_cell.length_b   1.000
_cell.length_c   1.000
_cell.angle_alpha   90.00
_cell.angle_beta   90.00
_cell.angle_gamma   90.00
#
_symmetry.space_group_name_H-M   'P 1'
#
loop_
_entity.id
_entity.type
_entity.pdbx_description
1 polymer ?
#
loop_
_entity_poly.entity_id
_entity_poly.type
_entity_poly.pdbx_seq_one_letter_code
_entity_poly.pdbx_strand_id
1 'polypeptide(L)'
;MKIIGMKIEKYIGQTVSGHNCDFEYTDVELERHIIFGILSDNRKVKIKLWEEEGECGSGWCAASWGRIEIEEVERFDGYTFKLKAPITVPDLLPEKDYDDVENDVFSVYYDGGDGYYPNGGYSVDMDLFIQTIRHKDKRPVWVFKGSSNRGKSYIAAHINGLEVYETDSQETLPDSITSDVIVLGNKNTYTIDELEPKIFGNYELHIVDFG
;
A
#
# COMPACT_ATOMS: atom_id res chain seq x y z
N MET A 1 5.15 22.95 -6.09
CA MET A 1 3.98 22.08 -5.84
C MET A 1 3.35 22.43 -4.50
N LYS A 2 2.06 22.77 -4.50
CA LYS A 2 1.27 22.96 -3.28
C LYS A 2 0.80 21.62 -2.74
N ILE A 3 1.09 21.33 -1.47
CA ILE A 3 0.58 20.12 -0.81
C ILE A 3 -0.88 20.34 -0.38
N ILE A 4 -1.71 19.32 -0.56
CA ILE A 4 -3.14 19.35 -0.27
C ILE A 4 -3.49 18.51 0.96
N GLY A 5 -2.85 17.35 1.08
CA GLY A 5 -3.07 16.40 2.16
C GLY A 5 -2.34 15.10 1.87
N MET A 6 -2.56 14.10 2.70
CA MET A 6 -1.98 12.77 2.51
C MET A 6 -2.92 11.67 2.98
N LYS A 7 -2.67 10.45 2.55
CA LYS A 7 -3.22 9.24 3.17
C LYS A 7 -2.10 8.27 3.52
N ILE A 8 -2.32 7.52 4.59
CA ILE A 8 -1.52 6.34 4.92
C ILE A 8 -2.32 5.14 4.41
N GLU A 9 -1.67 4.29 3.63
CA GLU A 9 -2.24 3.02 3.18
C GLU A 9 -1.49 1.88 3.83
N LYS A 10 -2.24 0.97 4.44
CA LYS A 10 -1.74 -0.31 4.94
C LYS A 10 -1.83 -1.35 3.84
N TYR A 11 -0.79 -2.13 3.66
CA TYR A 11 -0.73 -3.23 2.71
C TYR A 11 0.07 -4.38 3.30
N ILE A 12 -0.05 -5.57 2.71
CA ILE A 12 0.82 -6.69 3.08
C ILE A 12 2.03 -6.69 2.13
N GLY A 13 3.21 -6.59 2.70
CA GLY A 13 4.47 -6.76 1.99
C GLY A 13 5.32 -7.83 2.66
N GLN A 14 6.60 -7.90 2.28
CA GLN A 14 7.54 -8.85 2.85
C GLN A 14 8.72 -8.12 3.47
N THR A 15 9.17 -8.61 4.62
CA THR A 15 10.46 -8.23 5.23
C THR A 15 11.45 -9.37 5.09
N VAL A 16 12.72 -9.04 4.98
CA VAL A 16 13.80 -10.01 4.84
C VAL A 16 14.62 -10.07 6.11
N SER A 17 14.83 -11.29 6.61
CA SER A 17 15.78 -11.56 7.69
C SER A 17 16.77 -12.62 7.24
N GLY A 18 17.98 -12.58 7.80
CA GLY A 18 19.03 -13.53 7.45
C GLY A 18 20.33 -12.87 7.02
N HIS A 19 21.30 -13.71 6.68
CA HIS A 19 22.64 -13.31 6.27
C HIS A 19 23.32 -14.47 5.53
N ASN A 20 24.38 -14.17 4.76
CA ASN A 20 25.18 -15.18 4.05
C ASN A 20 24.41 -16.05 3.05
N CYS A 21 23.54 -15.45 2.25
CA CYS A 21 22.69 -16.11 1.26
C CYS A 21 21.66 -17.09 1.85
N ASP A 22 21.42 -17.01 3.17
CA ASP A 22 20.38 -17.73 3.86
C ASP A 22 19.36 -16.71 4.38
N PHE A 23 18.32 -16.47 3.57
CA PHE A 23 17.32 -15.43 3.78
C PHE A 23 15.93 -16.03 3.91
N GLU A 24 15.17 -15.50 4.87
CA GLU A 24 13.78 -15.83 5.12
C GLU A 24 12.92 -14.60 4.89
N TYR A 25 11.89 -14.78 4.05
CA TYR A 25 10.90 -13.76 3.72
C TYR A 25 9.65 -14.00 4.57
N THR A 26 9.22 -12.96 5.27
CA THR A 26 8.03 -13.03 6.13
C THR A 26 7.03 -11.96 5.72
N ASP A 27 5.78 -12.37 5.52
CA ASP A 27 4.69 -11.44 5.26
C ASP A 27 4.43 -10.57 6.50
N VAL A 28 4.29 -9.26 6.29
CA VAL A 28 4.03 -8.29 7.36
C VAL A 28 3.12 -7.17 6.87
N GLU A 29 2.34 -6.59 7.79
CA GLU A 29 1.58 -5.38 7.52
C GLU A 29 2.54 -4.19 7.47
N LEU A 30 2.65 -3.57 6.31
CA LEU A 30 3.46 -2.37 6.05
C LEU A 30 2.58 -1.15 5.80
N GLU A 31 3.18 0.02 5.90
CA GLU A 31 2.54 1.30 5.63
C GLU A 31 3.28 2.06 4.53
N ARG A 32 2.51 2.65 3.61
CA ARG A 32 3.00 3.60 2.63
C ARG A 32 2.28 4.93 2.74
N HIS A 33 3.00 6.00 2.46
CA HIS A 33 2.47 7.35 2.49
C HIS A 33 2.13 7.80 1.08
N ILE A 34 0.92 8.33 0.87
CA ILE A 34 0.49 8.91 -0.39
C ILE A 34 0.17 10.37 -0.19
N ILE A 35 1.02 11.25 -0.71
CA ILE A 35 0.91 12.69 -0.61
C ILE A 35 0.23 13.23 -1.87
N PHE A 36 -0.75 14.12 -1.69
CA PHE A 36 -1.47 14.76 -2.78
C PHE A 36 -1.00 16.19 -2.97
N GLY A 37 -0.64 16.54 -4.21
CA GLY A 37 -0.12 17.84 -4.56
C GLY A 37 -0.73 18.42 -5.83
N ILE A 38 -0.61 19.74 -5.97
CA ILE A 38 -0.91 20.48 -7.20
C ILE A 38 0.39 21.15 -7.66
N LEU A 39 0.86 20.77 -8.85
CA LEU A 39 2.05 21.35 -9.48
C LEU A 39 1.83 22.82 -9.83
N SER A 40 2.90 23.55 -10.14
CA SER A 40 2.80 24.97 -10.49
C SER A 40 2.02 25.24 -11.77
N ASP A 41 1.89 24.25 -12.65
CA ASP A 41 1.09 24.27 -13.88
C ASP A 41 -0.39 23.87 -13.66
N ASN A 42 -0.81 23.63 -12.42
CA ASN A 42 -2.13 23.16 -11.98
C ASN A 42 -2.45 21.69 -12.26
N ARG A 43 -1.50 20.89 -12.76
CA ARG A 43 -1.68 19.43 -12.78
C ARG A 43 -1.72 18.89 -11.36
N LYS A 44 -2.54 17.87 -11.14
CA LYS A 44 -2.67 17.21 -9.83
C LYS A 44 -1.86 15.93 -9.86
N VAL A 45 -1.13 15.69 -8.78
CA VAL A 45 -0.29 14.50 -8.65
C VAL A 45 -0.54 13.82 -7.31
N LYS A 46 -0.35 12.50 -7.29
CA LYS A 46 -0.16 11.73 -6.07
C LYS A 46 1.27 11.21 -6.05
N ILE A 47 1.89 11.27 -4.88
CA ILE A 47 3.27 10.82 -4.64
C ILE A 47 3.17 9.69 -3.64
N LYS A 48 3.50 8.47 -4.06
CA LYS A 48 3.56 7.29 -3.21
C LYS A 48 4.99 7.11 -2.72
N LEU A 49 5.15 6.97 -1.41
CA LEU A 49 6.40 6.74 -0.71
C LEU A 49 6.30 5.44 0.07
N TRP A 50 7.27 4.55 -0.10
CA TRP A 50 7.33 3.29 0.64
C TRP A 50 8.78 2.84 0.83
N GLU A 51 8.96 1.89 1.74
CA GLU A 51 10.21 1.19 1.94
C GLU A 51 10.09 -0.22 1.37
N GLU A 52 11.16 -0.67 0.72
CA GLU A 52 11.28 -2.01 0.17
C GLU A 52 12.47 -2.69 0.83
N GLU A 53 12.29 -3.90 1.33
CA GLU A 53 13.37 -4.73 1.87
C GLU A 53 13.72 -5.85 0.91
N GLY A 54 14.97 -6.29 0.97
CA GLY A 54 15.48 -7.37 0.14
C GLY A 54 16.89 -7.78 0.52
N GLU A 55 17.57 -8.45 -0.39
CA GLU A 55 18.93 -8.92 -0.20
C GLU A 55 19.92 -7.90 -0.78
N CYS A 56 20.99 -7.57 -0.05
CA CYS A 56 22.05 -6.77 -0.65
C CYS A 56 22.70 -7.53 -1.81
N GLY A 57 23.28 -6.82 -2.79
CA GLY A 57 23.82 -7.45 -4.00
C GLY A 57 24.95 -8.47 -3.75
N SER A 58 25.57 -8.44 -2.56
CA SER A 58 26.58 -9.41 -2.13
C SER A 58 26.00 -10.69 -1.52
N GLY A 59 24.71 -10.70 -1.16
CA GLY A 59 24.05 -11.76 -0.41
C GLY A 59 24.46 -11.84 1.06
N TRP A 60 25.24 -10.87 1.57
CA TRP A 60 25.75 -10.94 2.95
C TRP A 60 24.70 -10.60 4.01
N CYS A 61 23.80 -9.65 3.74
CA CYS A 61 22.80 -9.17 4.69
C CYS A 61 21.53 -8.70 3.98
N ALA A 62 20.47 -8.52 4.77
CA ALA A 62 19.30 -7.78 4.31
C ALA A 62 19.68 -6.32 3.99
N ALA A 63 18.92 -5.71 3.10
CA ALA A 63 19.06 -4.34 2.63
C ALA A 63 17.68 -3.69 2.50
N SER A 64 17.67 -2.36 2.50
CA SER A 64 16.44 -1.57 2.35
C SER A 64 16.62 -0.49 1.30
N TRP A 65 15.51 -0.13 0.64
CA TRP A 65 15.45 0.95 -0.33
C TRP A 65 14.26 1.87 -0.10
N GLY A 66 14.50 3.17 -0.15
CA GLY A 66 13.46 4.18 -0.21
C GLY A 66 12.91 4.28 -1.64
N ARG A 67 11.59 4.23 -1.79
CA ARG A 67 10.94 4.27 -3.09
C ARG A 67 9.98 5.44 -3.18
N ILE A 68 9.94 6.04 -4.37
CA ILE A 68 9.03 7.13 -4.73
C ILE A 68 8.40 6.85 -6.11
N GLU A 69 7.08 7.00 -6.20
CA GLU A 69 6.32 6.91 -7.45
C GLU A 69 5.41 8.13 -7.55
N ILE A 70 5.45 8.84 -8.68
CA ILE A 70 4.65 10.05 -8.91
C ILE A 70 3.73 9.78 -10.09
N GLU A 71 2.43 9.96 -9.87
CA GLU A 71 1.40 9.73 -10.88
C GLU A 71 0.51 10.98 -11.00
N GLU A 72 0.25 11.39 -12.25
CA GLU A 72 -0.74 12.42 -12.55
C GLU A 72 -2.16 11.86 -12.38
N VAL A 73 -3.04 12.62 -11.73
CA VAL A 73 -4.42 12.19 -11.45
C VAL A 73 -5.43 13.26 -11.80
N GLU A 74 -6.59 12.89 -12.33
CA GLU A 74 -7.66 13.87 -12.59
C GLU A 74 -8.32 14.37 -11.29
N ARG A 75 -8.43 13.47 -10.30
CA ARG A 75 -9.10 13.69 -9.00
C ARG A 75 -8.33 12.99 -7.90
N PHE A 76 -8.42 13.52 -6.69
CA PHE A 76 -7.85 12.87 -5.50
C PHE A 76 -8.84 11.85 -4.94
N ASP A 77 -8.35 10.66 -4.58
CA ASP A 77 -9.14 9.54 -4.02
C ASP A 77 -9.59 9.78 -2.56
N GLY A 78 -9.43 11.01 -2.08
CA GLY A 78 -9.59 11.37 -0.67
C GLY A 78 -8.30 11.17 0.13
N TYR A 79 -8.11 12.02 1.12
CA TYR A 79 -6.97 11.99 2.04
C TYR A 79 -7.45 11.72 3.46
N THR A 80 -6.66 10.96 4.23
CA THR A 80 -6.94 10.67 5.65
C THR A 80 -6.32 11.70 6.58
N PHE A 81 -5.42 12.54 6.09
CA PHE A 81 -4.79 13.63 6.80
C PHE A 81 -4.83 14.93 5.97
N LYS A 82 -5.02 16.06 6.67
CA LYS A 82 -4.95 17.40 6.08
C LYS A 82 -3.79 18.18 6.69
N LEU A 83 -3.29 19.18 5.98
CA LEU A 83 -2.24 20.05 6.51
C LEU A 83 -2.75 20.94 7.66
N LYS A 84 -1.87 21.21 8.64
CA LYS A 84 -2.10 22.22 9.68
C LYS A 84 -1.98 23.65 9.12
N ALA A 85 -1.11 23.86 8.13
CA ALA A 85 -0.93 25.13 7.42
C ALA A 85 -0.57 24.87 5.94
N PRO A 86 -0.81 25.82 5.02
CA PRO A 86 -0.41 25.67 3.62
C PRO A 86 1.10 25.50 3.46
N ILE A 87 1.53 24.50 2.67
CA ILE A 87 2.94 24.21 2.38
C ILE A 87 3.15 24.06 0.87
N THR A 88 4.29 24.55 0.39
CA THR A 88 4.73 24.41 -1.00
C THR A 88 6.14 23.83 -1.00
N VAL A 89 6.35 22.80 -1.80
CA VAL A 89 7.66 22.18 -2.06
C VAL A 89 8.03 22.33 -3.55
N PRO A 90 9.26 22.03 -3.99
CA PRO A 90 9.58 21.99 -5.43
C PRO A 90 8.64 21.07 -6.22
N ASP A 91 8.44 21.34 -7.52
CA ASP A 91 7.64 20.47 -8.37
C ASP A 91 8.37 19.13 -8.61
N LEU A 92 7.63 18.04 -8.43
CA LEU A 92 8.06 16.68 -8.73
C LEU A 92 7.21 16.15 -9.88
N LEU A 93 7.87 15.85 -11.01
CA LEU A 93 7.20 15.58 -12.28
C LEU A 93 7.03 14.06 -12.47
N PRO A 94 5.85 13.58 -12.93
CA PRO A 94 5.61 12.14 -13.14
C PRO A 94 6.56 11.48 -14.14
N GLU A 95 7.09 12.25 -15.09
CA GLU A 95 7.91 11.72 -16.19
C GLU A 95 9.40 11.56 -15.82
N LYS A 96 9.75 11.82 -14.55
CA LYS A 96 11.13 11.80 -14.07
C LYS A 96 11.30 10.73 -13.00
N ASP A 97 12.37 9.96 -13.11
CA ASP A 97 12.83 9.07 -12.06
C ASP A 97 13.57 9.86 -10.98
N TYR A 98 13.25 9.56 -9.72
CA TYR A 98 13.85 10.16 -8.56
C TYR A 98 14.40 9.06 -7.66
N ASP A 99 15.71 9.07 -7.44
CA ASP A 99 16.35 8.17 -6.48
C ASP A 99 16.32 8.80 -5.08
N ASP A 100 16.77 10.06 -4.97
CA ASP A 100 16.81 10.80 -3.72
C ASP A 100 16.02 12.11 -3.82
N VAL A 101 15.19 12.37 -2.81
CA VAL A 101 14.39 13.59 -2.69
C VAL A 101 14.39 14.04 -1.24
N GLU A 102 14.65 15.32 -1.00
CA GLU A 102 14.54 15.93 0.32
C GLU A 102 13.83 17.27 0.21
N ASN A 103 12.82 17.49 1.04
CA ASN A 103 12.08 18.74 1.16
C ASN A 103 11.46 18.87 2.55
N ASP A 104 10.81 20.01 2.80
CA ASP A 104 10.20 20.34 4.10
C ASP A 104 9.09 19.39 4.55
N VAL A 105 8.59 18.49 3.69
CA VAL A 105 7.47 17.58 3.98
C VAL A 105 7.91 16.13 4.09
N PHE A 106 8.87 15.70 3.28
CA PHE A 106 9.33 14.32 3.26
C PHE A 106 10.74 14.19 2.70
N SER A 107 11.38 13.06 3.03
CA SER A 107 12.65 12.62 2.46
C SER A 107 12.55 11.19 1.93
N VAL A 108 13.27 10.89 0.86
CA VAL A 108 13.46 9.55 0.30
C VAL A 108 14.93 9.42 -0.07
N TYR A 109 15.55 8.31 0.34
CA TYR A 109 16.91 7.95 -0.07
C TYR A 109 16.88 6.54 -0.62
N TYR A 110 17.32 6.35 -1.86
CA TYR A 110 17.20 5.06 -2.54
C TYR A 110 18.03 3.98 -1.84
N ASP A 111 19.32 4.18 -1.64
CA ASP A 111 20.23 3.19 -1.04
C ASP A 111 20.97 3.69 0.20
N GLY A 112 20.64 4.91 0.68
CA GLY A 112 21.34 5.52 1.81
C GLY A 112 22.78 5.96 1.48
N GLY A 113 23.17 5.96 0.21
CA GLY A 113 24.50 6.32 -0.27
C GLY A 113 25.48 5.15 -0.38
N ASP A 114 25.03 3.91 -0.15
CA ASP A 114 25.84 2.69 -0.29
C ASP A 114 25.13 1.64 -1.16
N GLY A 115 25.43 1.64 -2.47
CA GLY A 115 24.89 0.64 -3.38
C GLY A 115 25.38 -0.80 -3.14
N TYR A 116 26.40 -1.01 -2.31
CA TYR A 116 26.90 -2.34 -1.95
C TYR A 116 26.20 -2.91 -0.71
N TYR A 117 25.92 -2.05 0.28
CA TYR A 117 25.10 -2.36 1.46
C TYR A 117 23.94 -1.37 1.61
N PRO A 118 22.91 -1.46 0.76
CA PRO A 118 21.85 -0.46 0.74
C PRO A 118 21.10 -0.37 2.06
N ASN A 119 20.96 0.86 2.53
CA ASN A 119 20.26 1.24 3.75
C ASN A 119 19.38 2.46 3.50
N GLY A 120 18.63 2.42 2.39
CA GLY A 120 17.67 3.43 2.00
C GLY A 120 16.40 3.38 2.84
N GLY A 121 15.55 4.38 2.64
CA GLY A 121 14.27 4.49 3.33
C GLY A 121 13.61 5.82 3.04
N TYR A 122 12.50 6.08 3.72
CA TYR A 122 11.78 7.34 3.58
C TYR A 122 11.27 7.86 4.92
N SER A 123 11.00 9.16 4.98
CA SER A 123 10.36 9.77 6.14
C SER A 123 9.36 10.84 5.70
N VAL A 124 8.28 11.01 6.46
CA VAL A 124 7.29 12.09 6.28
C VAL A 124 7.18 12.84 7.59
N ASP A 125 7.24 14.17 7.54
CA ASP A 125 7.01 15.00 8.72
C ASP A 125 5.52 15.02 9.08
N MET A 126 5.14 14.07 9.93
CA MET A 126 3.77 13.90 10.41
C MET A 126 3.29 15.07 11.26
N ASP A 127 4.18 15.89 11.83
CA ASP A 127 3.80 17.06 12.61
C ASP A 127 3.19 18.18 11.75
N LEU A 128 3.32 18.11 10.42
CA LEU A 128 2.66 19.03 9.49
C LEU A 128 1.18 18.70 9.26
N PHE A 129 0.74 17.52 9.71
CA PHE A 129 -0.56 16.96 9.37
C PHE A 129 -1.46 16.78 10.59
N ILE A 130 -2.77 16.87 10.36
CA ILE A 130 -3.81 16.50 11.31
C ILE A 130 -4.72 15.45 10.70
N GLN A 131 -4.95 14.39 11.46
CA GLN A 131 -5.82 13.27 11.09
C GLN A 131 -7.25 13.77 10.87
N THR A 132 -7.90 13.22 9.84
CA THR A 132 -9.31 13.47 9.55
C THR A 132 -10.16 12.29 10.02
N ILE A 133 -11.48 12.49 10.06
CA ILE A 133 -12.44 11.42 10.37
C ILE A 133 -12.41 10.22 9.41
N ARG A 134 -11.72 10.35 8.27
CA ARG A 134 -11.59 9.28 7.26
C ARG A 134 -10.47 8.30 7.58
N HIS A 135 -9.61 8.61 8.55
CA HIS A 135 -8.56 7.69 8.96
C HIS A 135 -9.18 6.43 9.58
N LYS A 136 -8.58 5.29 9.26
CA LYS A 136 -8.94 3.98 9.76
C LYS A 136 -7.69 3.34 10.33
N ASP A 137 -7.76 2.90 11.59
CA ASP A 137 -6.62 2.30 12.28
C ASP A 137 -6.32 0.87 11.76
N LYS A 138 -7.33 0.21 11.19
CA LYS A 138 -7.30 -1.17 10.73
C LYS A 138 -7.36 -1.24 9.21
N ARG A 139 -6.68 -2.23 8.61
CA ARG A 139 -6.77 -2.52 7.18
C ARG A 139 -8.19 -3.00 6.83
N PRO A 140 -8.90 -2.38 5.89
CA PRO A 140 -10.22 -2.87 5.49
C PRO A 140 -10.07 -4.13 4.63
N VAL A 141 -10.78 -5.20 4.97
CA VAL A 141 -10.88 -6.42 4.15
C VAL A 141 -12.33 -6.64 3.76
N TRP A 142 -12.60 -6.71 2.46
CA TRP A 142 -13.94 -6.81 1.90
C TRP A 142 -14.25 -8.24 1.50
N VAL A 143 -15.34 -8.82 2.02
CA VAL A 143 -15.81 -10.14 1.60
C VAL A 143 -17.06 -9.98 0.74
N PHE A 144 -16.95 -10.34 -0.53
CA PHE A 144 -18.08 -10.33 -1.46
C PHE A 144 -18.74 -11.70 -1.45
N LYS A 145 -19.95 -11.78 -0.91
CA LYS A 145 -20.76 -13.01 -0.85
C LYS A 145 -22.06 -12.87 -1.63
N GLY A 146 -22.69 -13.99 -1.96
CA GLY A 146 -23.98 -14.03 -2.63
C GLY A 146 -24.05 -15.09 -3.73
N SER A 147 -25.19 -15.22 -4.39
CA SER A 147 -25.42 -16.26 -5.39
C SER A 147 -24.55 -16.09 -6.64
N SER A 148 -24.45 -17.12 -7.46
CA SER A 148 -23.75 -17.03 -8.75
C SER A 148 -24.45 -16.03 -9.67
N ASN A 149 -23.70 -15.42 -10.60
CA ASN A 149 -24.20 -14.45 -11.59
C ASN A 149 -24.77 -13.15 -11.00
N ARG A 150 -24.33 -12.76 -9.79
CA ARG A 150 -24.73 -11.48 -9.16
C ARG A 150 -23.74 -10.34 -9.35
N GLY A 151 -22.63 -10.58 -10.06
CA GLY A 151 -21.63 -9.56 -10.35
C GLY A 151 -20.49 -9.44 -9.33
N LYS A 152 -20.36 -10.38 -8.38
CA LYS A 152 -19.26 -10.38 -7.38
C LYS A 152 -17.87 -10.30 -8.03
N SER A 153 -17.53 -11.29 -8.85
CA SER A 153 -16.28 -11.33 -9.62
C SER A 153 -16.16 -10.20 -10.62
N TYR A 154 -17.29 -9.76 -11.20
CA TYR A 154 -17.26 -8.63 -12.13
C TYR A 154 -16.81 -7.35 -11.42
N ILE A 155 -17.41 -7.00 -10.29
CA ILE A 155 -17.00 -5.82 -9.52
C ILE A 155 -15.57 -6.00 -9.02
N ALA A 156 -15.23 -7.14 -8.44
CA ALA A 156 -13.88 -7.40 -7.94
C ALA A 156 -12.81 -7.21 -9.03
N ALA A 157 -13.05 -7.71 -10.25
CA ALA A 157 -12.14 -7.55 -11.38
C ALA A 157 -12.00 -6.11 -11.91
N HIS A 158 -12.92 -5.20 -11.54
CA HIS A 158 -12.88 -3.79 -11.93
C HIS A 158 -12.47 -2.85 -10.77
N ILE A 159 -12.11 -3.41 -9.62
CA ILE A 159 -11.52 -2.63 -8.53
C ILE A 159 -10.03 -2.49 -8.81
N ASN A 160 -9.59 -1.24 -8.98
CA ASN A 160 -8.17 -0.94 -9.18
C ASN A 160 -7.45 -0.72 -7.85
N GLY A 161 -6.22 -1.22 -7.76
CA GLY A 161 -5.32 -0.95 -6.65
C GLY A 161 -5.58 -1.75 -5.36
N LEU A 162 -6.49 -2.73 -5.40
CA LEU A 162 -6.71 -3.68 -4.33
C LEU A 162 -6.39 -5.09 -4.81
N GLU A 163 -5.80 -5.91 -3.95
CA GLU A 163 -5.59 -7.32 -4.25
C GLU A 163 -6.87 -8.12 -4.07
N VAL A 164 -7.16 -8.98 -5.04
CA VAL A 164 -8.38 -9.80 -5.07
C VAL A 164 -8.03 -11.27 -4.98
N TYR A 165 -8.63 -11.96 -4.02
CA TYR A 165 -8.61 -13.42 -3.90
C TYR A 165 -9.99 -14.01 -4.17
N GLU A 166 -10.10 -14.93 -5.14
CA GLU A 166 -11.33 -15.66 -5.40
C GLU A 166 -11.27 -17.09 -4.83
N THR A 167 -12.19 -17.46 -3.95
CA THR A 167 -12.15 -18.77 -3.28
C THR A 167 -12.44 -19.95 -4.22
N ASP A 168 -13.05 -19.70 -5.39
CA ASP A 168 -13.31 -20.74 -6.40
C ASP A 168 -12.04 -21.11 -7.19
N SER A 169 -10.96 -20.32 -7.07
CA SER A 169 -9.69 -20.54 -7.78
C SER A 169 -8.88 -21.72 -7.21
N GLN A 170 -9.14 -22.14 -5.96
CA GLN A 170 -8.39 -23.19 -5.28
C GLN A 170 -9.32 -24.17 -4.55
N GLU A 171 -8.98 -25.45 -4.53
CA GLU A 171 -9.78 -26.49 -3.84
C GLU A 171 -9.68 -26.45 -2.31
N THR A 172 -8.69 -25.75 -1.77
CA THR A 172 -8.44 -25.58 -0.33
C THR A 172 -8.16 -24.11 -0.03
N LEU A 173 -8.58 -23.63 1.14
CA LEU A 173 -8.19 -22.30 1.61
C LEU A 173 -6.69 -22.27 1.95
N PRO A 174 -5.96 -21.21 1.57
CA PRO A 174 -4.57 -21.05 1.98
C PRO A 174 -4.46 -20.90 3.50
N ASP A 175 -3.27 -21.10 4.05
CA ASP A 175 -3.04 -20.90 5.49
C ASP A 175 -3.13 -19.44 5.92
N SER A 176 -2.85 -18.52 4.99
CA SER A 176 -2.89 -17.07 5.17
C SER A 176 -3.52 -16.40 3.94
N ILE A 177 -4.38 -15.41 4.16
CA ILE A 177 -5.03 -14.59 3.13
C ILE A 177 -4.60 -13.14 3.35
N THR A 178 -3.81 -12.61 2.40
CA THR A 178 -3.24 -11.25 2.46
C THR A 178 -4.05 -10.23 1.66
N SER A 179 -4.91 -10.69 0.74
CA SER A 179 -5.68 -9.84 -0.17
C SER A 179 -6.65 -8.88 0.53
N ASP A 180 -7.00 -7.78 -0.14
CA ASP A 180 -7.92 -6.74 0.37
C ASP A 180 -9.39 -7.06 0.07
N VAL A 181 -9.64 -7.80 -1.01
CA VAL A 181 -10.97 -8.25 -1.43
C VAL A 181 -10.97 -9.76 -1.56
N ILE A 182 -11.91 -10.41 -0.88
CA ILE A 182 -12.14 -11.86 -0.94
C ILE A 182 -13.50 -12.08 -1.62
N VAL A 183 -13.49 -12.71 -2.78
CA VAL A 183 -14.71 -13.13 -3.48
C VAL A 183 -15.06 -14.54 -3.04
N LEU A 184 -16.12 -14.66 -2.23
CA LEU A 184 -16.65 -15.94 -1.81
C LEU A 184 -17.43 -16.55 -2.98
N GLY A 185 -16.78 -17.47 -3.66
CA GLY A 185 -17.34 -18.27 -4.73
C GLY A 185 -18.29 -19.35 -4.23
N ASN A 186 -18.94 -20.04 -5.18
CA ASN A 186 -19.98 -21.04 -4.88
C ASN A 186 -19.55 -22.46 -5.27
N LYS A 187 -18.35 -22.64 -5.82
CA LYS A 187 -17.82 -23.96 -6.21
C LYS A 187 -17.37 -24.75 -4.99
N ASN A 188 -16.64 -24.08 -4.09
CA ASN A 188 -16.21 -24.65 -2.82
C ASN A 188 -17.04 -24.00 -1.72
N THR A 189 -17.76 -24.79 -0.93
CA THR A 189 -18.71 -24.29 0.09
C THR A 189 -17.98 -23.78 1.33
N TYR A 190 -17.23 -22.69 1.18
CA TYR A 190 -16.59 -22.00 2.30
C TYR A 190 -17.55 -21.02 2.97
N THR A 191 -17.35 -20.83 4.26
CA THR A 191 -18.06 -19.88 5.09
C THR A 191 -17.14 -18.73 5.50
N ILE A 192 -17.75 -17.63 5.97
CA ILE A 192 -16.98 -16.50 6.49
C ILE A 192 -16.21 -16.92 7.74
N ASP A 193 -16.79 -17.76 8.59
CA ASP A 193 -16.16 -18.27 9.82
C ASP A 193 -14.91 -19.12 9.52
N GLU A 194 -14.83 -19.77 8.35
CA GLU A 194 -13.64 -20.50 7.90
C GLU A 194 -12.58 -19.57 7.28
N LEU A 195 -12.99 -18.47 6.66
CA LEU A 195 -12.11 -17.49 6.03
C LEU A 195 -11.46 -16.54 7.05
N GLU A 196 -12.26 -16.00 7.97
CA GLU A 196 -11.87 -14.92 8.88
C GLU A 196 -10.58 -15.24 9.69
N PRO A 197 -10.41 -16.46 10.27
CA PRO A 197 -9.19 -16.81 10.99
C PRO A 197 -7.93 -16.86 10.12
N LYS A 198 -8.07 -16.97 8.80
CA LYS A 198 -6.97 -17.03 7.83
C LYS A 198 -6.58 -15.66 7.30
N ILE A 199 -7.37 -14.62 7.54
CA ILE A 199 -7.05 -13.26 7.10
C ILE A 199 -5.88 -12.74 7.93
N PHE A 200 -4.81 -12.32 7.25
CA PHE A 200 -3.59 -11.86 7.88
C PHE A 200 -3.65 -10.39 8.30
N GLY A 201 -2.99 -10.09 9.43
CA GLY A 201 -2.78 -8.74 9.94
C GLY A 201 -3.91 -8.20 10.83
N ASN A 202 -3.88 -6.89 11.10
CA ASN A 202 -4.88 -6.22 11.93
C ASN A 202 -5.95 -5.56 11.05
N TYR A 203 -7.08 -6.25 10.87
CA TYR A 203 -8.09 -5.87 9.90
C TYR A 203 -9.46 -5.51 10.51
N GLU A 204 -10.25 -4.81 9.69
CA GLU A 204 -11.69 -4.59 9.86
C GLU A 204 -12.41 -5.31 8.71
N LEU A 205 -13.27 -6.28 9.05
CA LEU A 205 -13.99 -7.08 8.06
C LEU A 205 -15.26 -6.36 7.59
N HIS A 206 -15.45 -6.25 6.27
CA HIS A 206 -16.61 -5.67 5.65
C HIS A 206 -17.30 -6.67 4.72
N ILE A 207 -18.50 -7.12 5.09
CA ILE A 207 -19.25 -8.10 4.31
C ILE A 207 -20.20 -7.38 3.36
N VAL A 208 -20.07 -7.68 2.06
CA VAL A 208 -20.95 -7.16 1.00
C VAL A 208 -21.74 -8.33 0.42
N ASP A 209 -23.07 -8.30 0.58
CA ASP A 209 -23.97 -9.33 0.09
C ASP A 209 -24.61 -8.93 -1.25
N PHE A 210 -24.44 -9.78 -2.26
CA PHE A 210 -24.92 -9.62 -3.62
C PHE A 210 -26.23 -10.38 -3.92
N GLY A 211 -26.87 -11.01 -2.92
CA GLY A 211 -28.22 -11.60 -2.99
C GLY A 211 -28.43 -12.77 -3.95
#